data_AF-A0A1R1SB83-F1
#
_entry.id   AF-A0A1R1SB83-F1
#
_cell.length_a   1.000
_cell.length_b   1.000
_cell.length_c   1.000
_cell.angle_alpha   90.00
_cell.angle_beta   90.00
_cell.angle_gamma   90.00
#
_symmetry.space_group_name_H-M   'P 1'
#
loop_
_entity.id
_entity.type
_entity.pdbx_description
1 polymer ?
#
loop_
_entity_poly.entity_id
_entity_poly.type
_entity_poly.pdbx_seq_one_letter_code
_entity_poly.pdbx_strand_id
1 'polypeptide(L)' 'MSVINDIDVQALQDTTAAVRASPQLGQATFSVNGSWQGGCRLTAQTGALTQRGERDDTPPLGVDVRVRADADGG' A
#
# COMPACT_ATOMS: atom_id res chain seq x y z
N MET A 1 23.58 -14.18 2.89
CA MET A 1 22.20 -13.78 2.61
C MET A 1 21.30 -14.93 3.06
N SER A 2 20.56 -14.74 4.15
CA SER A 2 19.66 -15.77 4.68
C SER A 2 18.26 -15.46 4.17
N VAL A 3 17.73 -16.32 3.31
CA VAL A 3 16.40 -16.16 2.73
C VAL A 3 15.49 -17.23 3.33
N ILE A 4 14.39 -16.81 3.95
CA ILE A 4 13.35 -17.70 4.47
C ILE A 4 12.03 -17.27 3.82
N ASN A 5 11.35 -18.18 3.12
CA ASN A 5 10.12 -17.89 2.39
C ASN A 5 10.25 -16.67 1.46
N ASP A 6 11.35 -16.60 0.71
CA ASP A 6 11.71 -15.48 -0.18
C ASP A 6 11.92 -14.12 0.51
N ILE A 7 11.93 -14.08 1.85
CA ILE A 7 12.27 -12.90 2.62
C ILE A 7 13.76 -12.89 2.93
N ASP A 8 14.46 -11.82 2.57
CA ASP A 8 15.80 -11.54 3.07
C ASP A 8 15.74 -11.19 4.56
N VAL A 9 16.11 -12.16 5.39
CA VAL A 9 16.05 -12.05 6.85
C VAL A 9 17.07 -11.03 7.37
N GLN A 10 18.20 -10.86 6.70
CA GLN A 10 19.21 -9.89 7.12
C GLN A 10 18.68 -8.48 6.89
N ALA A 11 18.13 -8.20 5.70
CA ALA A 11 17.51 -6.91 5.39
C ALA A 11 16.36 -6.56 6.34
N LEU A 12 15.56 -7.56 6.75
CA LEU A 12 14.50 -7.38 7.73
C LEU A 12 15.03 -6.99 9.13
N GLN A 13 16.08 -7.67 9.60
CA GLN A 13 16.71 -7.36 10.89
C GLN A 13 17.32 -5.97 10.90
N ASP A 14 18.03 -5.60 9.83
CA ASP A 14 18.65 -4.29 9.67
C ASP A 14 17.59 -3.18 9.66
N THR A 15 16.48 -3.40 8.93
CA THR A 15 15.32 -2.50 8.93
C THR A 15 14.71 -2.36 10.32
N THR A 16 14.56 -3.46 11.06
CA THR A 16 14.03 -3.45 12.43
C THR A 16 14.92 -2.64 13.37
N ALA A 17 16.24 -2.81 13.28
CA ALA A 17 17.19 -2.05 14.08
C ALA A 17 17.11 -0.55 13.76
N ALA A 18 17.02 -0.18 12.47
CA ALA A 18 16.87 1.20 12.04
C ALA A 18 15.57 1.84 12.55
N VAL A 19 14.44 1.14 12.48
CA VAL A 19 13.15 1.64 13.00
C VAL A 19 13.18 1.78 14.52
N ARG A 20 13.82 0.86 15.25
CA ARG A 20 13.99 0.99 16.71
C ARG A 20 14.81 2.23 17.09
N ALA A 21 15.87 2.53 16.33
CA ALA A 21 16.70 3.71 16.55
C ALA A 21 16.01 5.01 16.10
N SER A 22 15.11 4.95 15.13
CA SER A 22 14.40 6.10 14.56
C SER A 22 12.97 5.72 14.16
N PRO A 23 12.00 5.80 15.09
CA PRO A 23 10.63 5.30 14.88
C PRO A 23 9.91 5.91 13.67
N GLN A 24 10.27 7.12 13.27
CA GLN A 24 9.73 7.81 12.10
C GLN A 24 10.01 7.05 10.79
N LEU A 25 11.10 6.26 10.73
CA LEU A 25 11.44 5.44 9.56
C LEU A 25 10.46 4.28 9.33
N GLY A 26 9.74 3.86 10.38
CA GLY A 26 8.73 2.82 10.30
C GLY A 26 7.36 3.33 9.85
N GLN A 27 7.20 4.65 9.65
CA GLN A 27 5.94 5.22 9.17
C GLN A 27 5.84 5.07 7.65
N ALA A 28 4.70 4.58 7.21
CA ALA A 28 4.35 4.47 5.81
C ALA A 28 2.91 4.94 5.60
N THR A 29 2.69 5.71 4.53
CA THR A 29 1.37 6.19 4.13
C THR A 29 1.10 5.76 2.70
N PHE A 30 -0.02 5.08 2.49
CA PHE A 30 -0.52 4.72 1.16
C PHE A 30 -1.68 5.64 0.80
N SER A 31 -1.63 6.24 -0.37
CA SER A 31 -2.77 6.96 -0.93
C SER A 31 -3.61 6.00 -1.79
N VAL A 32 -4.93 6.19 -1.83
CA VAL A 32 -5.82 5.48 -2.76
C VAL A 32 -6.67 6.51 -3.48
N ASN A 33 -6.57 6.55 -4.80
CA ASN A 33 -7.28 7.48 -5.66
C ASN A 33 -8.45 6.74 -6.31
N GLY A 34 -9.67 7.22 -6.10
CA GLY A 34 -10.89 6.64 -6.65
C GLY A 34 -11.64 7.61 -7.55
N SER A 35 -12.25 7.09 -8.60
CA SER A 35 -13.19 7.82 -9.46
C SER A 35 -14.49 7.02 -9.61
N TRP A 36 -15.61 7.66 -9.30
CA TRP A 36 -16.93 7.09 -9.49
C TRP A 36 -17.33 7.19 -10.95
N GLN A 37 -17.64 6.06 -11.59
CA GLN A 37 -17.90 5.96 -13.03
C GLN A 37 -19.41 5.93 -13.37
N GLY A 38 -20.26 6.17 -12.37
CA GLY A 38 -21.72 6.10 -12.49
C GLY A 38 -22.32 4.78 -12.00
N GLY A 39 -23.61 4.82 -11.66
CA GLY A 39 -24.28 3.69 -11.01
C GLY A 39 -23.55 3.28 -9.72
N CYS A 40 -23.19 2.00 -9.62
CA CYS A 40 -22.44 1.42 -8.51
C CYS A 40 -20.97 1.12 -8.84
N ARG A 41 -20.42 1.70 -9.93
CA ARG A 41 -19.06 1.41 -10.39
C ARG A 41 -18.05 2.43 -9.83
N LEU A 42 -17.13 1.94 -9.01
CA LEU A 42 -15.94 2.65 -8.57
C LEU A 42 -14.71 2.09 -9.33
N THR A 43 -13.81 2.96 -9.76
CA THR A 43 -12.46 2.56 -10.20
C THR A 43 -11.47 3.21 -9.25
N ALA A 44 -10.58 2.42 -8.65
CA ALA A 44 -9.56 2.91 -7.73
C ALA A 44 -8.17 2.51 -8.23
N GLN A 45 -7.17 3.28 -7.83
CA GLN A 45 -5.76 2.98 -8.02
C GLN A 45 -5.02 3.42 -6.77
N THR A 46 -4.03 2.64 -6.34
CA THR A 46 -3.11 3.12 -5.32
C THR A 46 -2.41 4.37 -5.88
N GLY A 47 -2.18 5.37 -5.03
CA GLY A 47 -1.42 6.57 -5.34
C GLY A 47 0.01 6.43 -4.86
N ALA A 48 0.66 7.57 -4.60
CA ALA A 48 2.01 7.58 -4.07
C ALA A 48 2.11 6.86 -2.72
N LEU A 49 3.27 6.22 -2.52
CA LEU A 49 3.71 5.70 -1.24
C LEU A 49 4.64 6.72 -0.60
N THR A 50 4.37 7.14 0.62
CA THR A 50 5.35 7.89 1.42
C THR A 50 5.93 6.96 2.47
N GLN A 51 7.24 6.74 2.45
CA GLN A 51 7.96 5.93 3.44
C GLN A 51 9.22 6.67 3.89
N ARG A 52 9.55 6.63 5.20
CA ARG A 52 10.70 7.37 5.77
C ARG A 52 10.68 8.87 5.46
N GLY A 53 9.51 9.45 5.19
CA GLY A 53 9.35 10.85 4.76
C GLY A 53 9.67 11.10 3.28
N GLU A 54 10.10 10.08 2.54
CA GLU A 54 10.35 10.14 1.10
C GLU A 54 9.11 9.67 0.34
N ARG A 55 8.73 10.41 -0.70
CA ARG A 55 7.56 10.13 -1.52
C ARG A 55 8.01 9.40 -2.78
N ASP A 56 7.41 8.23 -3.01
CA ASP A 56 7.54 7.43 -4.21
C ASP A 56 6.25 7.54 -5.03
N ASP A 57 6.34 8.19 -6.19
CA ASP A 57 5.24 8.36 -7.16
C ASP A 57 5.24 7.27 -8.25
N THR A 58 6.04 6.19 -8.10
CA THR A 58 6.02 5.06 -9.02
C THR A 58 4.60 4.52 -9.15
N PRO A 59 4.04 4.40 -10.37
CA PRO A 59 2.67 3.94 -10.56
C PRO A 59 2.52 2.55 -9.95
N PRO A 60 1.63 2.36 -8.98
CA PRO A 60 1.44 1.05 -8.40
C PRO A 60 0.77 0.14 -9.44
N LEU A 61 1.07 -1.15 -9.36
CA LEU A 61 0.36 -2.18 -10.11
C LEU A 61 -1.15 -1.99 -9.82
N GLY A 62 -1.91 -1.62 -10.85
CA GLY A 62 -3.29 -1.15 -10.67
C GLY A 62 -4.16 -2.16 -9.94
N VAL A 63 -4.85 -1.72 -8.88
CA VAL A 63 -5.82 -2.54 -8.14
C VAL A 63 -7.22 -2.25 -8.68
N ASP A 64 -7.82 -3.17 -9.45
CA ASP A 64 -9.22 -3.04 -9.88
C ASP A 64 -10.16 -3.50 -8.75
N VAL A 65 -10.80 -2.55 -8.07
CA VAL A 65 -11.84 -2.84 -7.06
C VAL A 65 -13.22 -2.74 -7.72
N ARG A 66 -13.87 -3.88 -7.93
CA ARG A 66 -15.29 -3.92 -8.35
C ARG A 66 -16.20 -3.95 -7.13
N VAL A 67 -16.88 -2.84 -6.88
CA VAL A 67 -17.98 -2.78 -5.90
C VAL A 67 -19.21 -3.41 -6.53
N ARG A 68 -19.73 -4.50 -5.95
CA ARG A 68 -21.12 -4.93 -6.18
C ARG A 68 -21.96 -4.23 -5.14
N ALA A 69 -22.96 -3.47 -5.59
CA ALA A 69 -24.05 -3.11 -4.69
C ALA A 69 -24.87 -4.38 -4.46
N ASP A 70 -24.94 -4.85 -3.22
CA ASP A 70 -26.09 -5.65 -2.81
C ASP A 70 -27.28 -4.69 -2.89
N ALA A 71 -28.15 -4.94 -3.86
CA ALA A 71 -29.46 -4.33 -3.83
C ALA A 71 -30.18 -4.98 -2.66
N ASP A 72 -30.19 -4.32 -1.50
CA ASP A 72 -31.15 -4.63 -0.46
C ASP A 72 -32.53 -4.41 -1.08
N GLY A 73 -33.12 -5.52 -1.54
CA GLY A 73 -34.48 -5.54 -2.05
C GLY A 73 -35.46 -5.36 -0.89
N GLY A 74 -36.30 -4.33 -0.99
CA GLY A 74 -37.42 -4.10 -0.07
C GLY A 74 -37.72 -2.62 0.12
#